data_AF-A0A482VSJ0-F1
#
_entry.id   AF-A0A482VSJ0-F1
#
_cell.length_a   1.000
_cell.length_b   1.000
_cell.length_c   1.000
_cell.angle_alpha   90.00
_cell.angle_beta   90.00
_cell.angle_gamma   90.00
#
_symmetry.space_group_name_H-M   'P 1'
#
loop_
_entity.id
_entity.type
_entity.pdbx_description
1 polymer ?
#
loop_
_entity_poly.entity_id
_entity_poly.type
_entity_poly.pdbx_seq_one_letter_code
_entity_poly.pdbx_strand_id
1 'polypeptide(L)'
;MLAIESLLPAKSKEKYENAYRQFDDWYKEKQMKEIKEEMLLAYFQQKSKAYKSSTLWSIYSMMRTLFVKKNICIKKFVSVIEHVQFK
;
A
#
# COMPACT_ATOMS: atom_id res chain seq x y z
N MET A 1 -10.74 -22.30 -9.23
CA MET A 1 -10.89 -21.20 -8.25
C MET A 1 -9.62 -20.37 -8.28
N LEU A 2 -9.74 -19.07 -8.49
CA LEU A 2 -8.68 -18.16 -8.93
C LEU A 2 -7.61 -17.91 -7.86
N ALA A 3 -6.36 -17.74 -8.32
CA ALA A 3 -5.06 -17.62 -7.64
C ALA A 3 -4.91 -16.51 -6.54
N ILE A 4 -5.99 -16.09 -5.91
CA ILE A 4 -6.04 -14.94 -5.00
C ILE A 4 -5.76 -15.36 -3.55
N GLU A 5 -6.13 -16.58 -3.16
CA GLU A 5 -5.80 -17.13 -1.83
C GLU A 5 -4.30 -17.38 -1.69
N SER A 6 -3.60 -17.76 -2.77
CA SER A 6 -2.15 -17.97 -2.81
C SER A 6 -1.32 -16.67 -2.78
N LEU A 7 -1.94 -15.48 -2.89
CA LEU A 7 -1.19 -14.21 -2.94
C LEU A 7 -0.60 -13.79 -1.58
N LEU A 8 -1.12 -14.32 -0.47
CA LEU A 8 -0.62 -14.02 0.88
C LEU A 8 -0.11 -15.29 1.54
N PRO A 9 1.21 -15.44 1.73
CA PRO A 9 1.74 -16.53 2.53
C PRO A 9 1.12 -16.48 3.94
N ALA A 10 0.60 -17.59 4.44
CA ALA A 10 -0.08 -17.65 5.74
C ALA A 10 0.77 -17.06 6.88
N LYS A 11 2.09 -17.29 6.84
CA LYS A 11 3.07 -16.78 7.82
C LYS A 11 3.26 -15.26 7.80
N SER A 12 3.00 -14.59 6.67
CA SER A 12 3.18 -13.14 6.53
C SER A 12 1.88 -12.36 6.42
N LYS A 13 0.72 -13.05 6.40
CA LYS A 13 -0.62 -12.44 6.31
C LYS A 13 -0.80 -11.27 7.28
N GLU A 14 -0.43 -11.45 8.55
CA GLU A 14 -0.52 -10.41 9.57
C GLU A 14 0.25 -9.13 9.21
N LYS A 15 1.45 -9.27 8.61
CA LYS A 15 2.26 -8.10 8.18
C LYS A 15 1.55 -7.31 7.08
N TYR A 16 0.94 -8.00 6.13
CA TYR A 16 0.20 -7.36 5.05
C TYR A 16 -1.04 -6.66 5.60
N GLU A 17 -1.82 -7.34 6.45
CA GLU A 17 -3.01 -6.78 7.09
C GLU A 17 -2.66 -5.57 7.96
N ASN A 18 -1.54 -5.61 8.70
CA ASN A 18 -1.06 -4.48 9.48
C ASN A 18 -0.65 -3.29 8.59
N ALA A 19 0.04 -3.55 7.46
CA ALA A 19 0.39 -2.49 6.52
C ALA A 19 -0.85 -1.81 5.93
N TYR A 20 -1.89 -2.58 5.61
CA TYR A 20 -3.16 -2.03 5.15
C TYR A 20 -3.92 -1.32 6.27
N ARG A 21 -3.95 -1.86 7.48
CA ARG A 21 -4.60 -1.22 8.65
C ARG A 21 -4.02 0.17 8.90
N GLN A 22 -2.70 0.31 8.90
CA GLN A 22 -2.04 1.62 9.04
C GLN A 22 -2.44 2.62 7.94
N PHE A 23 -2.63 2.15 6.70
CA PHE A 23 -3.14 3.00 5.63
C PHE A 23 -4.61 3.34 5.84
N ASP A 24 -5.44 2.37 6.21
CA ASP A 24 -6.89 2.51 6.41
C ASP A 24 -7.21 3.48 7.56
N ASP A 25 -6.44 3.41 8.65
CA ASP A 25 -6.53 4.34 9.78
C ASP A 25 -6.15 5.76 9.33
N TRP A 26 -5.02 5.91 8.63
CA TRP A 26 -4.62 7.21 8.07
C TRP A 26 -5.65 7.76 7.07
N TYR A 27 -6.23 6.90 6.24
CA TYR A 27 -7.25 7.26 5.26
C TYR A 27 -8.54 7.77 5.94
N LYS A 28 -8.97 7.10 7.02
CA LYS A 28 -10.12 7.53 7.84
C LYS A 28 -9.84 8.83 8.58
N GLU A 29 -8.65 8.99 9.15
CA GLU A 29 -8.22 10.24 9.81
C GLU A 29 -8.25 11.43 8.85
N LYS A 30 -7.90 11.21 7.57
CA LYS A 30 -7.97 12.23 6.53
C LYS A 30 -9.38 12.44 5.95
N GLN A 31 -10.39 11.70 6.43
CA GLN A 31 -11.79 11.76 5.99
C GLN A 31 -11.95 11.60 4.47
N MET A 32 -11.14 10.73 3.89
CA MET A 32 -11.05 10.60 2.43
C MET A 32 -12.18 9.71 1.92
N LYS A 33 -12.69 10.03 0.73
CA LYS A 33 -13.86 9.37 0.13
C LYS A 33 -13.51 8.42 -1.01
N GLU A 34 -12.37 8.63 -1.65
CA GLU A 34 -11.90 7.82 -2.77
C GLU A 34 -10.39 7.59 -2.68
N ILE A 35 -9.94 6.42 -3.16
CA ILE A 35 -8.51 6.11 -3.31
C ILE A 35 -8.03 6.69 -4.64
N LYS A 36 -7.16 7.69 -4.56
CA LYS A 36 -6.51 8.35 -5.70
C LYS A 36 -4.99 8.26 -5.61
N GLU A 37 -4.31 8.49 -6.73
CA GLU A 37 -2.84 8.47 -6.79
C GLU A 37 -2.20 9.49 -5.86
N GLU A 38 -2.66 10.75 -5.93
CA GLU A 38 -2.23 11.87 -5.07
C GLU A 38 -2.31 11.53 -3.57
N MET A 39 -3.31 10.74 -3.21
CA MET A 39 -3.59 10.31 -1.85
C MET A 39 -2.59 9.27 -1.35
N LEU A 40 -2.31 8.26 -2.17
CA LEU A 40 -1.24 7.30 -1.86
C LEU A 40 0.12 7.98 -1.87
N LEU A 41 0.35 8.95 -2.77
CA LEU A 41 1.58 9.73 -2.79
C LEU A 41 1.77 10.50 -1.48
N ALA A 42 0.74 11.19 -0.98
CA ALA A 42 0.78 11.88 0.30
C ALA A 42 1.07 10.93 1.48
N TYR A 43 0.45 9.75 1.48
CA TYR A 43 0.73 8.72 2.49
C TYR A 43 2.20 8.27 2.47
N PHE A 44 2.73 7.94 1.29
CA PHE A 44 4.13 7.50 1.15
C PHE A 44 5.13 8.65 1.35
N GLN A 45 4.75 9.90 1.08
CA GLN A 45 5.53 11.09 1.46
C GLN A 45 5.65 11.21 2.97
N GLN A 46 4.58 11.00 3.74
CA GLN A 46 4.68 10.96 5.20
C GLN A 46 5.55 9.80 5.70
N LYS A 47 5.31 8.59 5.21
CA LYS A 47 6.08 7.40 5.63
C LYS A 47 7.56 7.50 5.29
N SER A 48 7.91 8.16 4.19
CA SER A 48 9.31 8.37 3.79
C SER A 48 10.13 9.24 4.74
N LYS A 49 9.49 9.96 5.66
CA LYS A 49 10.20 10.69 6.73
C LYS A 49 10.78 9.74 7.79
N ALA A 50 10.26 8.51 7.89
CA ALA A 50 10.63 7.53 8.91
C ALA A 50 11.27 6.26 8.34
N TYR A 51 11.05 5.96 7.06
CA TYR A 51 11.47 4.69 6.45
C TYR A 51 12.29 4.92 5.17
N LYS A 52 13.33 4.10 5.00
CA LYS A 52 14.11 3.99 3.75
C LYS A 52 13.30 3.40 2.59
N SER A 53 13.73 3.66 1.36
CA SER A 53 13.08 3.15 0.14
C SER A 53 12.78 1.66 0.13
N SER A 54 13.72 0.78 0.51
CA SER A 54 13.45 -0.67 0.51
C SER A 54 12.30 -1.07 1.44
N THR A 55 12.13 -0.36 2.56
CA THR A 55 11.00 -0.55 3.47
C THR A 55 9.71 0.02 2.86
N LEU A 56 9.75 1.21 2.24
CA LEU A 56 8.60 1.81 1.55
C LEU A 56 8.11 0.92 0.40
N TRP A 57 9.02 0.39 -0.41
CA TRP A 57 8.74 -0.55 -1.49
C TRP A 57 8.06 -1.84 -0.97
N SER A 58 8.51 -2.34 0.18
CA SER A 58 7.89 -3.49 0.84
C SER A 58 6.45 -3.16 1.29
N ILE A 59 6.24 -2.01 1.92
CA ILE A 59 4.90 -1.53 2.33
C ILE A 59 3.98 -1.38 1.11
N TYR A 60 4.46 -0.73 0.05
CA TYR A 60 3.73 -0.58 -1.21
C TYR A 60 3.34 -1.93 -1.81
N SER A 61 4.27 -2.88 -1.88
CA SER A 61 4.03 -4.22 -2.42
C SER A 61 2.97 -4.98 -1.61
N MET A 62 3.00 -4.85 -0.27
CA MET A 62 2.00 -5.45 0.61
C MET A 62 0.61 -4.84 0.39
N MET A 63 0.53 -3.51 0.38
CA MET A 63 -0.74 -2.81 0.15
C MET A 63 -1.32 -3.12 -1.24
N ARG A 64 -0.49 -3.12 -2.29
CA ARG A 64 -0.90 -3.48 -3.66
C ARG A 64 -1.55 -4.86 -3.72
N THR A 65 -1.01 -5.83 -3.00
CA THR A 65 -1.54 -7.19 -2.92
C THR A 65 -2.96 -7.20 -2.31
N LEU A 66 -3.19 -6.40 -1.27
CA LEU A 66 -4.49 -6.29 -0.61
C LEU A 66 -5.50 -5.46 -1.42
N PHE A 67 -5.06 -4.41 -2.13
CA PHE A 67 -5.94 -3.68 -3.05
C PHE A 67 -6.44 -4.56 -4.20
N VAL A 68 -5.56 -5.38 -4.78
CA VAL A 68 -5.97 -6.36 -5.81
C VAL A 68 -7.02 -7.32 -5.26
N LYS A 69 -6.88 -7.79 -4.01
CA LYS A 69 -7.92 -8.62 -3.34
C LYS A 69 -9.27 -7.91 -3.20
N LYS A 70 -9.28 -6.58 -3.09
CA LYS A 70 -10.47 -5.74 -3.01
C LYS A 70 -10.97 -5.23 -4.36
N ASN A 71 -10.44 -5.75 -5.48
CA ASN A 71 -10.72 -5.29 -6.85
C ASN A 71 -10.35 -3.81 -7.10
N ILE A 72 -9.36 -3.29 -6.37
CA ILE A 72 -8.82 -1.94 -6.55
C ILE A 72 -7.45 -2.04 -7.24
N CYS A 73 -7.29 -1.43 -8.41
CA CYS A 73 -6.03 -1.49 -9.16
C CYS A 73 -5.20 -0.21 -8.97
N ILE A 74 -4.14 -0.28 -8.19
CA ILE A 74 -3.20 0.83 -7.94
C ILE A 74 -1.90 0.73 -8.75
N LYS A 75 -1.83 -0.20 -9.72
CA LYS A 75 -0.61 -0.46 -10.53
C LYS A 75 -0.26 0.71 -11.46
N LYS A 76 -1.22 1.59 -11.74
CA LYS A 76 -1.05 2.72 -12.66
C LYS A 76 -0.44 3.96 -11.99
N PHE A 77 -0.19 3.91 -10.68
CA PHE A 77 0.26 5.06 -9.92
C PHE A 77 1.78 5.21 -9.99
N VAL A 78 2.25 5.72 -11.14
CA VAL A 78 3.66 5.86 -11.48
C VAL A 78 4.39 6.76 -10.49
N SER A 79 3.81 7.90 -10.10
CA SER A 79 4.45 8.82 -9.16
C SER A 79 4.63 8.20 -7.78
N VAL A 80 3.70 7.33 -7.36
CA VAL A 80 3.85 6.56 -6.12
C VAL A 80 5.01 5.58 -6.23
N ILE A 81 5.10 4.84 -7.35
CA ILE A 81 6.15 3.84 -7.60
C ILE A 81 7.53 4.51 -7.58
N GLU A 82 7.69 5.61 -8.30
CA GLU A 82 8.95 6.37 -8.35
C GLU A 82 9.36 6.82 -6.94
N HIS A 83 8.43 7.42 -6.20
CA HIS A 83 8.70 7.93 -4.85
C HIS A 83 9.08 6.82 -3.85
N VAL A 84 8.51 5.62 -3.95
CA VAL A 84 8.84 4.53 -3.02
C VAL A 84 10.11 3.75 -3.38
N GLN A 85 10.55 3.81 -4.64
CA GLN A 85 11.75 3.09 -5.12
C GLN A 85 13.04 3.91 -5.00
N PHE A 86 12.98 5.23 -5.22
CA PHE A 86 14.17 6.06 -5.44
C PHE A 86 14.44 7.12 -4.35
N LYS A 87 13.83 6.98 -3.17
CA LYS A 87 13.91 7.95 -2.07
C LYS A 87 14.89 7.61 -0.94
#